data_AF-A0A7J4U198-F1
#
_entry.id   AF-A0A7J4U198-F1
#
_cell.length_a   1.000
_cell.length_b   1.000
_cell.length_c   1.000
_cell.angle_alpha   90.00
_cell.angle_beta   90.00
_cell.angle_gamma   90.00
#
_symmetry.space_group_name_H-M   'P 1'
#
loop_
_entity.id
_entity.type
_entity.pdbx_description
1 polymer ?
#
loop_
_entity_poly.entity_id
_entity_poly.type
_entity_poly.pdbx_seq_one_letter_code
_entity_poly.pdbx_strand_id
1 'polypeptide(L)'
;MARKRGGFGRFMGALTGTPYEKMLKQIAKLEADHAEDDAKLARKLGDLVEEVLAAYEEEEIDGEEHDLLMDAIEDADPEERTFERLEDDGDEFYDEEMPDAPDIKLGRRKNLDELMATTDDSFVGSFGRDEFEEFRAKMTDDFIQESDDAVRAGDHQASVLSDARVFANAEEGVDDVKRQIALESGLDSPDAEPEAEDEDDGGITVDEDGVEWYEDEEGSWWYRDPGEPDWVLYEE
;
A
#
# COMPACT_ATOMS: atom_id res chain seq x y z
N MET A 1 39.17 48.01 -1.12
CA MET A 1 38.67 48.39 -2.46
C MET A 1 37.90 47.20 -3.04
N ALA A 2 36.62 47.46 -3.35
CA ALA A 2 35.64 46.73 -4.18
C ALA A 2 35.68 45.19 -4.26
N ARG A 3 34.78 44.54 -3.51
CA ARG A 3 34.21 43.23 -3.86
C ARG A 3 33.26 43.44 -5.05
N LYS A 4 33.51 42.76 -6.16
CA LYS A 4 32.78 42.89 -7.43
C LYS A 4 31.37 42.30 -7.26
N ARG A 5 30.35 43.17 -7.11
CA ARG A 5 28.93 42.80 -7.22
C ARG A 5 28.68 42.23 -8.61
N GLY A 6 28.41 40.92 -8.70
CA GLY A 6 27.83 40.29 -9.87
C GLY A 6 26.40 40.84 -10.05
N GLY A 7 26.13 41.41 -11.22
CA GLY A 7 24.87 42.05 -11.52
C GLY A 7 23.74 41.04 -11.65
N PHE A 8 22.77 41.10 -10.74
CA PHE A 8 21.42 40.61 -10.92
C PHE A 8 20.70 41.49 -11.95
N GLY A 9 21.02 41.29 -13.22
CA GLY A 9 20.33 41.89 -14.34
C GLY A 9 19.45 40.85 -15.02
N ARG A 10 18.13 41.10 -15.02
CA ARG A 10 17.09 40.51 -15.90
C ARG A 10 16.30 39.28 -15.41
N PHE A 11 15.71 39.37 -14.22
CA PHE A 11 14.49 38.60 -13.90
C PHE A 11 13.35 39.46 -13.33
N MET A 12 13.36 40.77 -13.59
CA MET A 12 12.15 41.61 -13.43
C MET A 12 11.21 41.34 -14.61
N GLY A 13 10.49 40.22 -14.55
CA GLY A 13 9.56 39.77 -15.60
C GLY A 13 8.19 39.32 -15.10
N ALA A 14 7.85 39.46 -13.81
CA ALA A 14 6.54 39.13 -13.27
C ALA A 14 6.29 39.95 -11.99
N LEU A 15 5.70 41.14 -12.12
CA LEU A 15 5.32 41.99 -10.98
C LEU A 15 3.89 41.69 -10.48
N THR A 16 3.37 40.48 -10.70
CA THR A 16 2.05 40.03 -10.20
C THR A 16 2.03 38.51 -9.98
N GLY A 17 2.82 38.00 -9.02
CA GLY A 17 2.62 36.64 -8.49
C GLY A 17 1.38 36.57 -7.58
N THR A 18 0.96 35.36 -7.22
CA THR A 18 -0.06 35.12 -6.19
C THR A 18 0.34 35.80 -4.86
N PRO A 19 -0.60 36.10 -3.95
CA PRO A 19 -0.30 36.66 -2.63
C PRO A 19 0.82 35.88 -1.91
N TYR A 20 0.76 34.56 -1.98
CA TYR A 20 1.81 33.62 -1.57
C TYR A 20 3.21 33.98 -2.08
N GLU A 21 3.39 34.12 -3.40
CA GLU A 21 4.71 34.39 -3.99
C GLU A 21 5.30 35.73 -3.53
N LYS A 22 4.45 36.71 -3.17
CA LYS A 22 4.92 38.01 -2.67
C LYS A 22 5.46 37.87 -1.27
N MET A 23 4.76 37.14 -0.41
CA MET A 23 5.16 36.86 0.97
C MET A 23 6.46 36.05 1.00
N LEU A 24 6.59 35.01 0.16
CA LEU A 24 7.83 34.23 0.06
C LEU A 24 9.03 35.09 -0.35
N LYS A 25 8.84 36.00 -1.32
CA LYS A 25 9.89 36.97 -1.71
C LYS A 25 10.22 37.95 -0.59
N GLN A 26 9.25 38.27 0.28
CA GLN A 26 9.46 39.12 1.45
C GLN A 26 10.32 38.42 2.49
N ILE A 27 10.07 37.12 2.77
CA ILE A 27 10.91 36.28 3.65
C ILE A 27 12.36 36.32 3.18
N ALA A 28 12.63 35.90 1.94
CA ALA A 28 13.99 35.84 1.38
C ALA A 28 14.68 37.21 1.37
N LYS A 29 13.92 38.29 1.18
CA LYS A 29 14.46 39.64 1.25
C LYS A 29 14.83 40.04 2.68
N LEU A 30 14.00 39.70 3.67
CA LEU A 30 14.27 39.98 5.07
C LEU A 30 15.50 39.22 5.56
N GLU A 31 15.62 37.95 5.21
CA GLU A 31 16.79 37.13 5.49
C GLU A 31 18.07 37.78 4.92
N ALA A 32 18.05 38.16 3.63
CA ALA A 32 19.20 38.80 2.98
C ALA A 32 19.54 40.20 3.55
N ASP A 33 18.54 40.99 3.92
CA ASP A 33 18.72 42.36 4.41
C ASP A 33 19.17 42.40 5.89
N HIS A 34 18.82 41.39 6.69
CA HIS A 34 19.07 41.34 8.15
C HIS A 34 19.98 40.19 8.59
N ALA A 35 20.76 39.60 7.68
CA ALA A 35 21.71 38.50 7.96
C ALA A 35 22.79 38.79 9.05
N GLU A 36 22.94 40.05 9.50
CA GLU A 36 23.89 40.45 10.56
C GLU A 36 23.18 40.86 11.87
N ASP A 37 21.83 40.86 11.93
CA ASP A 37 21.04 41.37 13.06
C ASP A 37 19.79 40.48 13.33
N ASP A 38 20.04 39.31 13.89
CA ASP A 38 19.05 38.25 14.18
C ASP A 38 17.84 38.76 14.95
N ALA A 39 18.04 39.65 15.93
CA ALA A 39 16.96 40.20 16.76
C ALA A 39 15.98 41.08 15.97
N LYS A 40 16.44 41.71 14.87
CA LYS A 40 15.55 42.46 13.97
C LYS A 40 14.91 41.55 12.94
N LEU A 41 15.60 40.51 12.49
CA LEU A 41 15.07 39.50 11.59
C LEU A 41 13.87 38.79 12.25
N ALA A 42 14.04 38.22 13.44
CA ALA A 42 13.00 37.50 14.17
C ALA A 42 11.73 38.34 14.42
N ARG A 43 11.88 39.64 14.74
CA ARG A 43 10.74 40.55 14.91
C ARG A 43 9.97 40.75 13.61
N LYS A 44 10.68 40.97 12.50
CA LYS A 44 10.05 41.19 11.19
C LYS A 44 9.45 39.92 10.60
N LEU A 45 10.05 38.77 10.87
CA LEU A 45 9.46 37.48 10.55
C LEU A 45 8.18 37.27 11.36
N GLY A 46 8.17 37.64 12.65
CA GLY A 46 6.95 37.65 13.47
C GLY A 46 5.85 38.55 12.90
N ASP A 47 6.18 39.76 12.44
CA ASP A 47 5.21 40.64 11.76
C ASP A 47 4.67 40.00 10.47
N LEU A 48 5.50 39.20 9.77
CA LEU A 48 5.09 38.49 8.56
C LEU A 48 4.18 37.29 8.86
N VAL A 49 4.40 36.57 9.95
CA VAL A 49 3.48 35.49 10.41
C VAL A 49 2.06 36.05 10.59
N GLU A 50 1.93 37.23 11.20
CA GLU A 50 0.62 37.90 11.32
C GLU A 50 0.03 38.27 9.94
N GLU A 51 0.87 38.66 8.98
CA GLU A 51 0.45 38.93 7.58
C GLU A 51 -0.02 37.65 6.87
N VAL A 52 0.65 36.52 7.05
CA VAL A 52 0.26 35.22 6.49
C VAL A 52 -1.08 34.76 7.06
N LEU A 53 -1.26 34.84 8.38
CA LEU A 53 -2.53 34.50 9.03
C LEU A 53 -3.69 35.37 8.52
N ALA A 54 -3.46 36.68 8.38
CA ALA A 54 -4.46 37.58 7.82
C ALA A 54 -4.79 37.27 6.36
N ALA A 55 -3.79 36.92 5.54
CA ALA A 55 -4.01 36.53 4.15
C ALA A 55 -4.84 35.24 4.03
N TYR A 56 -4.65 34.28 4.95
CA TYR A 56 -5.48 33.08 5.04
C TYR A 56 -6.91 33.41 5.47
N GLU A 57 -7.10 34.25 6.50
CA GLU A 57 -8.43 34.71 6.94
C GLU A 57 -9.19 35.47 5.85
N GLU A 58 -8.48 36.19 4.98
CA GLU A 58 -9.03 36.91 3.82
C GLU A 58 -9.25 36.01 2.59
N GLU A 59 -8.99 34.70 2.70
CA GLU A 59 -9.07 33.71 1.62
C GLU A 59 -8.20 34.08 0.40
N GLU A 60 -7.12 34.84 0.62
CA GLU A 60 -6.16 35.21 -0.43
C GLU A 60 -5.12 34.09 -0.71
N ILE A 61 -4.89 33.22 0.28
CA ILE A 61 -4.07 32.01 0.21
C ILE A 61 -4.86 30.82 0.74
N ASP A 62 -4.56 29.62 0.25
CA ASP A 62 -5.13 28.38 0.79
C ASP A 62 -4.32 27.86 2.00
N GLY A 63 -4.76 26.75 2.60
CA GLY A 63 -4.10 26.12 3.75
C GLY A 63 -2.71 25.61 3.41
N GLU A 64 -2.54 24.99 2.24
CA GLU A 64 -1.26 24.49 1.73
C GLU A 64 -0.25 25.63 1.57
N GLU A 65 -0.68 26.75 0.97
CA GLU A 65 0.14 27.96 0.81
C GLU A 65 0.47 28.60 2.17
N HIS A 66 -0.45 28.60 3.13
CA HIS A 66 -0.20 29.06 4.50
C HIS A 66 0.91 28.24 5.16
N ASP A 67 0.80 26.92 5.13
CA ASP A 67 1.73 26.03 5.82
C ASP A 67 3.12 26.07 5.18
N LEU A 68 3.17 26.15 3.84
CA LEU A 68 4.43 26.33 3.12
C LEU A 68 5.10 27.69 3.41
N LEU A 69 4.32 28.74 3.70
CA LEU A 69 4.86 30.02 4.15
C LEU A 69 5.35 29.96 5.60
N MET A 70 4.63 29.25 6.47
CA MET A 70 5.06 29.05 7.86
C MET A 70 6.40 28.30 7.88
N ASP A 71 6.53 27.18 7.17
CA ASP A 71 7.79 26.43 7.06
C ASP A 71 8.95 27.33 6.57
N ALA A 72 8.71 28.15 5.54
CA ALA A 72 9.72 29.07 5.03
C ALA A 72 10.12 30.17 6.03
N ILE A 73 9.20 30.57 6.93
CA ILE A 73 9.49 31.50 8.02
C ILE A 73 10.31 30.80 9.11
N GLU A 74 9.98 29.56 9.47
CA GLU A 74 10.71 28.76 10.46
C GLU A 74 12.17 28.55 10.03
N ASP A 75 12.39 28.19 8.76
CA ASP A 75 13.73 28.02 8.18
C ASP A 75 14.58 29.31 8.25
N ALA A 76 13.93 30.46 8.13
CA ALA A 76 14.58 31.77 8.16
C ALA A 76 14.70 32.35 9.58
N ASP A 77 14.01 31.79 10.57
CA ASP A 77 13.93 32.34 11.91
C ASP A 77 15.16 31.94 12.75
N PRO A 78 16.01 32.90 13.17
CA PRO A 78 17.14 32.61 14.03
C PRO A 78 16.75 32.14 15.44
N GLU A 79 15.48 32.29 15.84
CA GLU A 79 14.96 31.79 17.12
C GLU A 79 14.39 30.37 17.06
N GLU A 80 14.39 29.71 15.89
CA GLU A 80 13.88 28.34 15.68
C GLU A 80 12.46 28.13 16.26
N ARG A 81 11.59 29.14 16.11
CA ARG A 81 10.20 29.06 16.55
C ARG A 81 9.42 28.18 15.57
N THR A 82 8.49 27.39 16.09
CA THR A 82 7.56 26.57 15.31
C THR A 82 6.15 27.15 15.39
N PHE A 83 5.41 27.10 14.28
CA PHE A 83 4.06 27.59 14.15
C PHE A 83 3.10 26.42 13.88
N GLU A 84 1.82 26.58 14.23
CA GLU A 84 0.80 25.56 13.99
C GLU A 84 0.48 25.47 12.49
N ARG A 85 0.48 24.25 11.93
CA ARG A 85 0.01 23.98 10.57
C ARG A 85 -1.51 23.88 10.53
N LEU A 86 -2.13 24.35 9.45
CA LEU A 86 -3.58 24.35 9.26
C LEU A 86 -4.05 23.09 8.52
N GLU A 87 -3.25 22.64 7.56
CA GLU A 87 -3.39 21.36 6.88
C GLU A 87 -2.45 20.38 7.55
N ASP A 88 -2.83 19.96 8.77
CA ASP A 88 -2.21 18.80 9.40
C ASP A 88 -2.60 17.56 8.59
N ASP A 89 -1.84 17.28 7.53
CA ASP A 89 -1.96 16.07 6.71
C ASP A 89 -1.56 14.81 7.48
N GLY A 90 -0.98 14.98 8.67
CA GLY A 90 -0.83 13.94 9.67
C GLY A 90 -2.18 13.68 10.31
N ASP A 91 -2.92 12.70 9.80
CA ASP A 91 -4.00 12.12 10.58
C ASP A 91 -3.41 11.70 11.94
N GLU A 92 -3.76 12.39 13.03
CA GLU A 92 -3.43 12.00 14.41
C GLU A 92 -3.80 10.52 14.66
N PHE A 93 -4.77 10.01 13.90
CA PHE A 93 -5.17 8.60 13.85
C PHE A 93 -4.09 7.62 13.33
N TYR A 94 -3.22 8.05 12.40
CA TYR A 94 -2.11 7.26 11.87
C TYR A 94 -0.77 7.58 12.52
N ASP A 95 -0.64 8.74 13.17
CA ASP A 95 0.54 9.14 13.96
C ASP A 95 0.50 8.62 15.41
N GLU A 96 -0.66 8.19 15.90
CA GLU A 96 -0.78 7.46 17.17
C GLU A 96 -0.20 6.04 17.00
N GLU A 97 0.74 5.66 17.88
CA GLU A 97 1.36 4.32 17.89
C GLU A 97 0.27 3.24 17.88
N MET A 98 0.08 2.62 16.72
CA MET A 98 -1.03 1.70 16.47
C MET A 98 -1.05 0.65 17.58
N PRO A 99 -2.14 0.51 18.36
CA PRO A 99 -2.15 -0.36 19.51
C PRO A 99 -1.79 -1.77 19.06
N ASP A 100 -0.87 -2.41 19.79
CA ASP A 100 -0.44 -3.77 19.51
C ASP A 100 -1.65 -4.66 19.25
N ALA A 101 -1.64 -5.34 18.11
CA ALA A 101 -2.71 -6.24 17.74
C ALA A 101 -2.92 -7.26 18.86
N PRO A 102 -4.17 -7.55 19.27
CA PRO A 102 -4.41 -8.47 20.37
C PRO A 102 -3.84 -9.85 20.05
N ASP A 103 -3.19 -10.48 21.03
CA ASP A 103 -2.64 -11.83 20.91
C ASP A 103 -3.70 -12.82 20.40
N ILE A 104 -3.54 -13.29 19.16
CA ILE A 104 -4.44 -14.29 18.58
C ILE A 104 -4.14 -15.64 19.25
N LYS A 105 -5.10 -16.13 20.03
CA LYS A 105 -5.03 -17.48 20.60
C LYS A 105 -5.29 -18.50 19.50
N LEU A 106 -4.25 -18.85 18.74
CA LEU A 106 -4.28 -19.98 17.83
C LEU A 106 -4.64 -21.23 18.64
N GLY A 107 -5.80 -21.81 18.32
CA GLY A 107 -6.29 -23.01 18.97
C GLY A 107 -5.38 -24.21 18.71
N ARG A 108 -5.76 -25.37 19.27
CA ARG A 108 -5.07 -26.63 18.94
C ARG A 108 -5.14 -26.87 17.43
N ARG A 109 -4.04 -27.36 16.85
CA ARG A 109 -4.01 -27.89 15.48
C ARG A 109 -5.19 -28.84 15.27
N LYS A 110 -6.06 -28.50 14.32
CA LYS A 110 -7.20 -29.34 13.93
C LYS A 110 -6.77 -30.21 12.76
N ASN A 111 -7.21 -31.47 12.76
CA ASN A 111 -6.96 -32.38 11.63
C ASN A 111 -8.04 -32.19 10.55
N LEU A 112 -7.79 -32.70 9.34
CA LEU A 112 -8.73 -32.59 8.22
C LEU A 112 -10.12 -33.14 8.57
N ASP A 113 -10.19 -34.29 9.27
CA ASP A 113 -11.46 -34.86 9.73
C ASP A 113 -12.21 -33.96 10.72
N GLU A 114 -11.50 -33.18 11.55
CA GLU A 114 -12.08 -32.25 12.51
C GLU A 114 -12.50 -30.93 11.85
N LEU A 115 -11.86 -30.55 10.75
CA LEU A 115 -12.30 -29.44 9.88
C LEU A 115 -13.52 -29.82 9.04
N MET A 116 -13.55 -31.07 8.55
CA MET A 116 -14.62 -31.60 7.70
C MET A 116 -15.85 -32.03 8.49
N ALA A 117 -15.69 -32.31 9.79
CA ALA A 117 -16.82 -32.46 10.69
C ALA A 117 -17.57 -31.12 10.73
N THR A 118 -18.84 -31.14 10.33
CA THR A 118 -19.75 -30.00 10.43
C THR A 118 -19.82 -29.59 11.90
N THR A 119 -19.01 -28.61 12.29
CA THR A 119 -19.14 -28.01 13.60
C THR A 119 -20.47 -27.27 13.55
N ASP A 120 -21.47 -27.76 14.27
CA ASP A 120 -22.84 -27.21 14.33
C ASP A 120 -22.89 -25.69 14.64
N ASP A 121 -21.77 -25.13 15.11
CA ASP A 121 -21.62 -23.73 15.53
C ASP A 121 -20.65 -22.91 14.65
N SER A 122 -20.24 -23.44 13.48
CA SER A 122 -19.27 -22.77 12.59
C SER A 122 -19.89 -21.93 11.47
N PHE A 123 -21.22 -21.89 11.35
CA PHE A 123 -21.87 -20.82 10.62
C PHE A 123 -21.81 -19.56 11.50
N VAL A 124 -20.84 -18.69 11.21
CA VAL A 124 -20.59 -17.48 11.97
C VAL A 124 -21.80 -16.53 11.80
N GLY A 125 -22.71 -16.57 12.77
CA GLY A 125 -23.78 -15.60 12.96
C GLY A 125 -25.18 -16.10 12.60
N SER A 126 -26.17 -15.78 13.44
CA SER A 126 -27.60 -16.03 13.15
C SER A 126 -28.16 -15.19 12.00
N PHE A 127 -27.32 -14.50 11.25
CA PHE A 127 -27.71 -13.62 10.16
C PHE A 127 -27.60 -14.40 8.85
N GLY A 128 -28.73 -14.57 8.15
CA GLY A 128 -28.78 -15.26 6.86
C GLY A 128 -28.85 -16.79 6.91
N ARG A 129 -28.90 -17.42 8.11
CA ARG A 129 -29.09 -18.88 8.21
C ARG A 129 -30.46 -19.31 7.69
N ASP A 130 -31.52 -18.63 8.17
CA ASP A 130 -32.89 -18.92 7.75
C ASP A 130 -33.08 -18.63 6.24
N GLU A 131 -32.47 -17.56 5.73
CA GLU A 131 -32.50 -17.22 4.29
C GLU A 131 -31.72 -18.23 3.44
N PHE A 132 -30.59 -18.76 3.93
CA PHE A 132 -29.83 -19.80 3.24
C PHE A 132 -30.54 -21.15 3.26
N GLU A 133 -31.12 -21.54 4.41
CA GLU A 133 -31.94 -22.75 4.51
C GLU A 133 -33.18 -22.67 3.61
N GLU A 134 -33.86 -21.51 3.56
CA GLU A 134 -34.98 -21.26 2.65
C GLU A 134 -34.55 -21.27 1.18
N PHE A 135 -33.43 -20.63 0.84
CA PHE A 135 -32.88 -20.64 -0.51
C PHE A 135 -32.51 -22.06 -0.97
N ARG A 136 -31.86 -22.84 -0.09
CA ARG A 136 -31.49 -24.23 -0.37
C ARG A 136 -32.73 -25.10 -0.55
N ALA A 137 -33.72 -24.96 0.33
CA ALA A 137 -34.97 -25.70 0.25
C ALA A 137 -35.69 -25.39 -1.07
N LYS A 138 -35.79 -24.11 -1.43
CA LYS A 138 -36.40 -23.67 -2.69
C LYS A 138 -35.66 -24.23 -3.91
N MET A 139 -34.33 -24.12 -3.97
CA MET A 139 -33.56 -24.68 -5.08
C MET A 139 -33.71 -26.19 -5.20
N THR A 140 -33.79 -26.89 -4.07
CA THR A 140 -33.98 -28.35 -4.06
C THR A 140 -35.37 -28.73 -4.58
N ASP A 141 -36.39 -27.98 -4.18
CA ASP A 141 -37.77 -28.19 -4.64
C ASP A 141 -37.91 -27.89 -6.14
N ASP A 142 -37.33 -26.77 -6.62
CA ASP A 142 -37.28 -26.40 -8.03
C ASP A 142 -36.58 -27.49 -8.86
N PHE A 143 -35.44 -28.02 -8.36
CA PHE A 143 -34.71 -29.11 -9.03
C PHE A 143 -35.49 -30.42 -9.09
N ILE A 144 -36.18 -30.80 -8.00
CA ILE A 144 -37.00 -32.03 -7.99
C ILE A 144 -38.18 -31.87 -8.97
N GLN A 145 -38.81 -30.70 -9.00
CA GLN A 145 -39.91 -30.42 -9.90
C GLN A 145 -39.46 -30.43 -11.37
N GLU A 146 -38.32 -29.81 -11.68
CA GLU A 146 -37.72 -29.79 -13.01
C GLU A 146 -37.29 -31.20 -13.45
N SER A 147 -36.68 -31.98 -12.55
CA SER A 147 -36.33 -33.38 -12.78
C SER A 147 -37.56 -34.24 -13.04
N ASP A 148 -38.63 -34.11 -12.25
CA ASP A 148 -39.87 -34.87 -12.43
C ASP A 148 -40.57 -34.51 -13.74
N ASP A 149 -40.51 -33.25 -14.17
CA ASP A 149 -41.07 -32.81 -15.44
C ASP A 149 -40.22 -33.28 -16.64
N ALA A 150 -38.89 -33.31 -16.50
CA ALA A 150 -37.97 -33.87 -17.48
C ALA A 150 -38.14 -35.40 -17.64
N VAL A 151 -38.34 -36.12 -16.53
CA VAL A 151 -38.68 -37.56 -16.53
C VAL A 151 -40.02 -37.79 -17.22
N ARG A 152 -41.02 -36.93 -16.95
CA ARG A 152 -42.34 -37.00 -17.61
C ARG A 152 -42.28 -36.68 -19.10
N ALA A 153 -41.43 -35.75 -19.51
CA ALA A 153 -41.20 -35.38 -20.90
C ALA A 153 -40.33 -36.42 -21.67
N GLY A 154 -39.74 -37.38 -20.96
CA GLY A 154 -38.91 -38.43 -21.55
C GLY A 154 -37.47 -38.01 -21.86
N ASP A 155 -37.05 -36.81 -21.44
CA ASP A 155 -35.73 -36.21 -21.71
C ASP A 155 -34.80 -36.20 -20.47
N HIS A 156 -34.96 -37.21 -19.61
CA HIS A 156 -34.19 -37.41 -18.37
C HIS A 156 -32.69 -37.72 -18.58
N GLN A 157 -32.22 -37.80 -19.83
CA GLN A 157 -30.80 -37.97 -20.16
C GLN A 157 -30.14 -36.66 -20.63
N ALA A 158 -30.90 -35.59 -20.84
CA ALA A 158 -30.30 -34.28 -21.04
C ALA A 158 -29.54 -33.93 -19.75
N SER A 159 -28.23 -33.81 -19.88
CA SER A 159 -27.38 -33.27 -18.81
C SER A 159 -27.92 -31.88 -18.46
N VAL A 160 -28.66 -31.79 -17.34
CA VAL A 160 -28.96 -30.50 -16.72
C VAL A 160 -27.63 -30.01 -16.14
N LEU A 161 -26.81 -29.48 -17.04
CA LEU A 161 -25.62 -28.70 -16.74
C LEU A 161 -26.11 -27.46 -16.01
N SER A 162 -26.30 -27.62 -14.70
CA SER A 162 -26.29 -26.50 -13.78
C SER A 162 -24.88 -25.93 -13.85
N ASP A 163 -24.74 -24.89 -14.66
CA ASP A 163 -23.50 -24.26 -15.13
C ASP A 163 -22.63 -23.61 -14.04
N ALA A 164 -22.69 -24.08 -12.78
CA ALA A 164 -21.79 -23.54 -11.75
C ALA A 164 -21.43 -24.43 -10.54
N ARG A 165 -22.21 -25.43 -10.08
CA ARG A 165 -21.96 -25.96 -8.69
C ARG A 165 -22.31 -27.42 -8.39
N VAL A 166 -22.49 -28.31 -9.37
CA VAL A 166 -22.73 -29.73 -9.06
C VAL A 166 -21.51 -30.57 -9.46
N PHE A 167 -20.63 -30.80 -8.49
CA PHE A 167 -19.50 -31.75 -8.55
C PHE A 167 -19.99 -33.22 -8.56
N ALA A 168 -20.91 -33.57 -9.46
CA ALA A 168 -21.40 -34.94 -9.58
C ALA A 168 -20.42 -35.87 -10.32
N ASN A 169 -19.37 -35.32 -10.96
CA ASN A 169 -18.24 -36.07 -11.51
C ASN A 169 -16.92 -35.46 -11.05
N ALA A 170 -16.71 -35.47 -9.72
CA ALA A 170 -15.61 -34.80 -9.03
C ALA A 170 -14.20 -35.27 -9.43
N GLU A 171 -14.02 -36.42 -10.08
CA GLU A 171 -12.70 -36.85 -10.54
C GLU A 171 -12.35 -36.29 -11.93
N GLU A 172 -13.24 -36.42 -12.93
CA GLU A 172 -12.87 -36.12 -14.33
C GLU A 172 -12.85 -34.61 -14.65
N GLY A 173 -13.73 -33.81 -14.04
CA GLY A 173 -13.80 -32.37 -14.29
C GLY A 173 -12.77 -31.55 -13.51
N VAL A 174 -12.31 -32.05 -12.36
CA VAL A 174 -11.36 -31.33 -11.50
C VAL A 174 -9.99 -31.27 -12.15
N ASP A 175 -9.53 -32.33 -12.80
CA ASP A 175 -8.24 -32.33 -13.48
C ASP A 175 -8.21 -31.39 -14.69
N ASP A 176 -9.33 -31.25 -15.39
CA ASP A 176 -9.43 -30.31 -16.51
C ASP A 176 -9.45 -28.85 -16.03
N VAL A 177 -10.17 -28.55 -14.95
CA VAL A 177 -10.18 -27.23 -14.33
C VAL A 177 -8.80 -26.88 -13.75
N LYS A 178 -8.13 -27.82 -13.08
CA LYS A 178 -6.75 -27.63 -12.59
C LYS A 178 -5.79 -27.32 -13.75
N ARG A 179 -5.87 -28.07 -14.86
CA ARG A 179 -5.07 -27.80 -16.06
C ARG A 179 -5.37 -26.42 -16.64
N GLN A 180 -6.63 -26.04 -16.72
CA GLN A 180 -7.03 -24.74 -17.26
C GLN A 180 -6.54 -23.59 -16.38
N ILE A 181 -6.64 -23.71 -15.06
CA ILE A 181 -6.13 -22.73 -14.10
C ILE A 181 -4.61 -22.62 -14.21
N ALA A 182 -3.88 -23.73 -14.29
CA ALA A 182 -2.43 -23.73 -14.46
C ALA A 182 -2.01 -23.01 -15.77
N LEU A 183 -2.70 -23.30 -16.88
CA LEU A 183 -2.48 -22.63 -18.17
C LEU A 183 -2.80 -21.14 -18.15
N GLU A 184 -3.86 -20.74 -17.44
CA GLU A 184 -4.30 -19.34 -17.36
C GLU A 184 -3.48 -18.51 -16.38
N SER A 185 -3.08 -19.09 -15.25
CA SER A 185 -2.29 -18.42 -14.21
C SER A 185 -0.79 -18.48 -14.47
N GLY A 186 -0.33 -19.28 -15.44
CA GLY A 186 1.10 -19.51 -15.70
C GLY A 186 1.83 -20.19 -14.55
N LEU A 187 1.11 -20.87 -13.65
CA LEU A 187 1.69 -21.63 -12.54
C LEU A 187 1.76 -23.10 -12.93
N ASP A 188 2.81 -23.78 -12.50
CA ASP A 188 2.98 -25.19 -12.78
C ASP A 188 1.85 -26.03 -12.16
N SER A 189 1.45 -27.10 -12.86
CA SER A 189 0.33 -27.91 -12.40
C SER A 189 0.77 -28.67 -11.14
N PRO A 190 -0.03 -28.72 -10.06
CA PRO A 190 0.36 -29.44 -8.84
C PRO A 190 0.51 -30.97 -9.04
N ASP A 191 0.04 -31.49 -10.19
CA ASP A 191 0.18 -32.87 -10.64
C ASP A 191 1.25 -33.04 -11.74
N ALA A 192 1.97 -31.98 -12.13
CA ALA A 192 3.13 -32.13 -12.99
C ALA A 192 4.21 -32.89 -12.22
N GLU A 193 4.67 -34.02 -12.76
CA GLU A 193 5.91 -34.62 -12.29
C GLU A 193 6.99 -33.55 -12.41
N PRO A 194 7.82 -33.31 -11.37
CA PRO A 194 8.89 -32.34 -11.46
C PRO A 194 9.81 -32.80 -12.58
N GLU A 195 9.71 -32.15 -13.73
CA GLU A 195 10.81 -32.08 -14.68
C GLU A 195 11.96 -31.54 -13.85
N ALA A 196 12.96 -32.40 -13.63
CA ALA A 196 14.19 -32.04 -12.97
C ALA A 196 14.88 -31.01 -13.87
N GLU A 197 14.51 -29.73 -13.68
CA GLU A 197 15.37 -28.62 -14.06
C GLU A 197 16.54 -28.66 -13.07
N ASP A 198 17.59 -29.35 -13.53
CA ASP A 198 18.95 -29.24 -13.03
C ASP A 198 19.34 -27.75 -13.01
N GLU A 199 19.19 -27.08 -11.87
CA GLU A 199 20.01 -25.93 -11.45
C GLU A 199 19.90 -25.80 -9.91
N ASP A 200 20.59 -26.74 -9.25
CA ASP A 200 21.06 -26.65 -7.86
C ASP A 200 22.08 -25.50 -7.76
N ASP A 201 21.64 -24.25 -7.88
CA ASP A 201 22.46 -23.06 -7.60
C ASP A 201 22.53 -22.82 -6.09
N GLY A 202 22.87 -23.85 -5.32
CA GLY A 202 23.54 -23.80 -4.01
C GLY A 202 23.06 -22.81 -2.93
N GLY A 203 21.89 -22.19 -3.00
CA GLY A 203 21.49 -21.11 -2.09
C GLY A 203 21.87 -19.70 -2.57
N ILE A 204 22.05 -19.49 -3.88
CA ILE A 204 22.31 -18.17 -4.49
C ILE A 204 20.98 -17.48 -4.84
N THR A 205 20.76 -16.25 -4.37
CA THR A 205 19.61 -15.40 -4.73
C THR A 205 20.09 -14.07 -5.32
N VAL A 206 19.33 -13.47 -6.24
CA VAL A 206 19.72 -12.20 -6.91
C VAL A 206 18.72 -11.11 -6.56
N ASP A 207 19.18 -9.94 -6.15
CA ASP A 207 18.34 -8.79 -5.82
C ASP A 207 18.01 -7.88 -7.03
N GLU A 208 17.19 -6.84 -6.80
CA GLU A 208 16.77 -5.88 -7.84
C GLU A 208 17.92 -5.05 -8.41
N ASP A 209 19.02 -4.90 -7.67
CA ASP A 209 20.23 -4.21 -8.11
C ASP A 209 21.17 -5.13 -8.92
N GLY A 210 20.81 -6.42 -9.02
CA GLY A 210 21.59 -7.44 -9.71
C GLY A 210 22.77 -7.97 -8.88
N VAL A 211 22.77 -7.74 -7.57
CA VAL A 211 23.73 -8.29 -6.62
C VAL A 211 23.32 -9.72 -6.27
N GLU A 212 24.27 -10.64 -6.37
CA GLU A 212 24.07 -12.03 -6.02
C GLU A 212 24.41 -12.23 -4.55
N TRP A 213 23.54 -12.92 -3.84
CA TRP A 213 23.61 -13.25 -2.42
C TRP A 213 23.73 -14.75 -2.27
N TYR A 214 24.57 -15.20 -1.33
CA TYR A 214 24.79 -16.61 -1.04
C TYR A 214 24.84 -16.81 0.48
N GLU A 215 24.01 -17.72 1.00
CA GLU A 215 24.07 -18.15 2.39
C GLU A 215 24.89 -19.45 2.49
N ASP A 216 25.95 -19.45 3.29
CA ASP A 216 26.73 -20.67 3.53
C ASP A 216 26.08 -21.62 4.54
N GLU A 217 26.62 -22.84 4.66
CA GLU A 217 26.11 -23.86 5.60
C GLU A 217 26.23 -23.46 7.09
N GLU A 218 26.98 -22.39 7.41
CA GLU A 218 27.14 -21.83 8.76
C GLU A 218 26.18 -20.65 9.03
N GLY A 219 25.37 -20.24 8.05
CA GLY A 219 24.42 -19.13 8.13
C GLY A 219 25.07 -17.75 7.91
N SER A 220 26.25 -17.70 7.31
CA SER A 220 26.92 -16.45 6.95
C SER A 220 26.51 -16.03 5.54
N TRP A 221 26.27 -14.74 5.37
CA TRP A 221 25.85 -14.16 4.10
C TRP A 221 27.05 -13.64 3.33
N TRP A 222 27.08 -13.94 2.04
CA TRP A 222 28.08 -13.49 1.08
C TRP A 222 27.37 -12.76 -0.05
N TYR A 223 27.95 -11.68 -0.56
CA TYR A 223 27.41 -10.95 -1.71
C TYR A 223 28.45 -10.79 -2.82
N ARG A 224 27.98 -10.60 -4.05
CA ARG A 224 28.79 -10.36 -5.24
C ARG A 224 28.10 -9.34 -6.14
N ASP A 225 28.78 -8.22 -6.38
CA ASP A 225 28.30 -7.21 -7.32
C ASP A 225 28.28 -7.72 -8.77
N PRO A 226 27.35 -7.23 -9.61
CA PRO A 226 27.23 -7.68 -10.99
C PRO A 226 28.51 -7.41 -11.80
N GLY A 227 29.25 -8.48 -12.10
CA GLY A 227 30.48 -8.47 -12.90
C GLY A 227 31.79 -8.64 -12.11
N GLU A 228 31.74 -8.70 -10.78
CA GLU A 228 32.86 -9.08 -9.92
C GLU A 228 32.96 -10.62 -9.84
N PRO A 229 34.17 -11.22 -9.88
CA PRO A 229 34.32 -12.68 -9.80
C PRO A 229 34.37 -13.22 -8.36
N ASP A 230 34.62 -12.36 -7.37
CA ASP A 230 34.90 -12.75 -5.99
C ASP A 230 33.69 -12.48 -5.07
N TRP A 231 33.43 -13.40 -4.13
CA TRP A 231 32.42 -13.26 -3.10
C TRP A 231 32.96 -12.48 -1.90
N VAL A 232 32.17 -11.55 -1.36
CA VAL A 232 32.51 -10.73 -0.20
C VAL A 232 31.60 -11.12 0.97
N LEU A 233 32.18 -11.32 2.16
CA LEU A 233 31.41 -11.60 3.37
C LEU A 233 30.60 -10.35 3.75
N TYR A 234 29.30 -10.52 3.96
CA TYR A 234 28.44 -9.51 4.54
C TYR A 234 28.63 -9.49 6.06
N GLU A 235 29.15 -8.38 6.58
CA GLU A 235 29.18 -8.10 8.02
C GLU A 235 28.03 -7.14 8.34
N GLU A 236 27.11 -7.56 9.24
CA GLU A 236 26.01 -6.72 9.76
C GLU A 236 26.51 -5.52 10.59
#